data_AF-A0A7X6NIZ9-F1
#
_entry.id   AF-A0A7X6NIZ9-F1
#
_cell.length_a   1.000
_cell.length_b   1.000
_cell.length_c   1.000
_cell.angle_alpha   90.00
_cell.angle_beta   90.00
_cell.angle_gamma   90.00
#
_symmetry.space_group_name_H-M   'P 1'
#
loop_
_entity.id
_entity.type
_entity.pdbx_description
1 polymer ?
#
loop_
_entity_poly.entity_id
_entity_poly.type
_entity_poly.pdbx_seq_one_letter_code
_entity_poly.pdbx_strand_id
1 'polypeptide(L)' 'MKIIVSEYNGFCGGVKAAVLKADKILTDEKKLYCYGEIIHNKDVVEKLKNKGMVIVDDIPENKDAKFLIRSHGVGKN' A
#
# COMPACT_ATOMS: atom_id res chain seq x y z
N MET A 1 1.61 15.61 -33.45
CA MET A 1 0.95 14.52 -32.70
C MET A 1 0.08 15.14 -31.61
N LYS A 2 -1.21 14.82 -31.56
CA LYS A 2 -2.14 15.31 -30.53
C LYS A 2 -2.34 14.20 -29.49
N ILE A 3 -2.00 14.47 -28.23
CA ILE A 3 -2.24 13.55 -27.12
C ILE A 3 -3.55 13.98 -26.45
N ILE A 4 -4.43 13.01 -26.20
CA ILE A 4 -5.70 13.22 -25.50
C ILE A 4 -5.68 12.35 -24.25
N VAL A 5 -5.91 12.95 -23.08
CA VAL A 5 -5.92 12.27 -21.79
C VAL A 5 -7.36 12.20 -21.28
N SER A 6 -7.77 11.02 -20.81
CA SER A 6 -9.08 10.81 -20.19
C SER A 6 -9.22 11.64 -18.91
N GLU A 7 -10.40 12.18 -18.63
CA GLU A 7 -10.70 12.82 -17.34
C GLU A 7 -10.61 11.81 -16.18
N TYR A 8 -11.02 10.56 -16.43
CA TYR A 8 -10.91 9.47 -15.46
C TYR A 8 -9.63 8.67 -15.72
N ASN A 9 -8.53 9.13 -15.12
CA ASN A 9 -7.25 8.45 -15.14
C ASN A 9 -6.60 8.44 -13.75
N GLY A 10 -5.73 7.47 -13.47
CA GLY A 10 -5.00 7.37 -12.20
C GLY A 10 -5.70 6.55 -11.13
N PHE A 11 -5.55 6.95 -9.85
CA PHE A 11 -6.04 6.18 -8.71
C PHE A 11 -7.54 6.30 -8.50
N CYS A 12 -8.21 5.17 -8.28
CA CYS A 12 -9.55 5.16 -7.71
C CYS A 12 -9.50 5.49 -6.21
N GLY A 13 -10.67 5.79 -5.61
CA GLY A 13 -10.77 6.16 -4.19
C GLY A 13 -10.19 5.11 -3.24
N GLY A 14 -10.40 3.82 -3.51
CA GLY A 14 -9.87 2.73 -2.68
C GLY A 14 -8.34 2.65 -2.71
N VAL A 15 -7.75 2.72 -3.91
CA VAL A 15 -6.29 2.76 -4.08
C VAL A 15 -5.70 3.99 -3.40
N LYS A 16 -6.30 5.17 -3.60
CA LYS A 16 -5.84 6.41 -2.98
C LYS A 16 -5.88 6.33 -1.45
N ALA A 17 -6.97 5.81 -0.88
CA ALA A 17 -7.09 5.64 0.56
C ALA A 17 -6.04 4.68 1.14
N ALA A 18 -5.81 3.54 0.48
CA ALA A 18 -4.81 2.57 0.91
C ALA A 18 -3.40 3.18 0.92
N VAL A 19 -2.99 3.79 -0.19
CA VAL A 19 -1.66 4.40 -0.34
C VAL A 19 -1.45 5.54 0.67
N LEU A 20 -2.43 6.44 0.81
CA LEU A 20 -2.32 7.55 1.77
C LEU A 20 -2.25 7.08 3.22
N LYS A 21 -3.00 6.02 3.56
CA LYS A 21 -2.96 5.45 4.92
C LYS A 21 -1.60 4.82 5.22
N ALA A 22 -1.04 4.06 4.29
CA ALA A 22 0.31 3.50 4.42
C ALA A 22 1.37 4.60 4.52
N ASP A 23 1.31 5.61 3.65
CA ASP A 23 2.25 6.73 3.63
C ASP A 23 2.23 7.54 4.93
N LYS A 24 1.03 7.80 5.48
CA LYS A 24 0.86 8.46 6.76
C LYS A 24 1.47 7.64 7.90
N ILE A 25 1.13 6.35 8.00
CA ILE A 25 1.69 5.48 9.03
C ILE A 25 3.22 5.46 8.92
N LEU A 26 3.77 5.34 7.72
CA LEU A 26 5.22 5.28 7.51
C LEU A 26 5.95 6.61 7.76
N THR A 27 5.22 7.72 7.77
CA THR A 27 5.76 9.03 8.14
C THR A 27 5.87 9.16 9.65
N ASP A 28 4.89 8.63 10.39
CA ASP A 28 4.85 8.67 11.86
C ASP A 28 5.67 7.52 12.49
N GLU A 29 5.67 6.36 11.83
CA GLU A 29 6.27 5.09 12.27
C GLU A 29 7.25 4.62 11.19
N LYS A 30 8.49 4.25 11.54
CA LYS A 30 9.51 3.84 10.55
C LYS A 30 9.31 2.42 9.98
N LYS A 31 8.19 1.76 10.29
CA LYS A 31 7.92 0.37 9.92
C LYS A 31 6.42 0.11 9.82
N LEU A 32 6.02 -0.60 8.77
CA LEU A 32 4.64 -1.06 8.58
C LEU A 32 4.67 -2.41 7.87
N TYR A 33 3.96 -3.41 8.40
CA TYR A 33 3.74 -4.66 7.67
C TYR A 33 2.53 -4.53 6.75
N CYS A 34 2.62 -5.06 5.54
CA CYS A 34 1.50 -5.15 4.61
C CYS A 34 1.31 -6.59 4.14
N TYR A 35 0.07 -7.09 4.22
CA TYR A 35 -0.29 -8.40 3.70
C TYR A 35 -0.32 -8.39 2.17
N GLY A 36 0.73 -8.93 1.55
CA GLY A 36 0.99 -8.82 0.12
C GLY A 36 1.24 -7.39 -0.35
N GLU A 37 1.32 -7.20 -1.67
CA GLU A 37 1.41 -5.85 -2.24
C GLU A 37 0.14 -5.05 -1.93
N ILE A 38 0.33 -3.82 -1.43
CA ILE A 38 -0.78 -2.92 -1.11
C ILE A 38 -1.68 -2.66 -2.33
N ILE A 39 -1.05 -2.51 -3.51
CA ILE A 39 -1.64 -2.39 -4.87
C ILE A 39 -0.66 -2.96 -5.89
N HIS A 40 -1.13 -3.30 -7.10
CA HIS A 40 -0.28 -3.75 -8.20
C HIS A 40 0.33 -2.59 -9.01
N ASN A 41 1.16 -1.79 -8.35
CA ASN A 41 1.94 -0.72 -8.98
C ASN A 41 3.35 -0.73 -8.38
N LYS A 42 4.34 -1.12 -9.19
CA LYS A 42 5.73 -1.30 -8.74
C LYS A 42 6.34 -0.02 -8.17
N ASP A 43 6.13 1.12 -8.82
CA ASP A 43 6.71 2.39 -8.37
C ASP A 43 6.18 2.81 -7.00
N VAL A 44 4.88 2.61 -6.76
CA VAL A 44 4.24 2.90 -5.47
C VAL A 44 4.73 1.93 -4.40
N VAL A 45 4.82 0.64 -4.73
CA VAL A 45 5.31 -0.39 -3.81
C VAL A 45 6.74 -0.08 -3.38
N GLU A 46 7.64 0.19 -4.33
CA GLU A 46 9.04 0.50 -4.05
C GLU A 46 9.18 1.80 -3.23
N LYS A 47 8.40 2.84 -3.55
CA LYS A 47 8.37 4.07 -2.74
C LYS A 47 8.00 3.79 -1.28
N LEU A 48 6.99 2.95 -1.03
CA LEU A 48 6.56 2.62 0.33
C LEU A 48 7.55 1.69 1.04
N LYS A 49 8.17 0.73 0.33
CA LYS A 49 9.26 -0.08 0.89
C LYS A 49 10.44 0.76 1.34
N ASN A 50 10.84 1.74 0.52
CA ASN A 50 11.90 2.69 0.87
C ASN A 50 11.58 3.55 2.11
N LYS A 51 10.29 3.70 2.44
CA LYS A 51 9.84 4.35 3.68
C LYS A 51 9.75 3.41 4.89
N GLY A 52 9.95 2.11 4.71
CA GLY A 52 9.91 1.10 5.79
C GLY A 52 8.74 0.12 5.70
N MET A 53 7.99 0.09 4.59
CA MET A 53 6.98 -0.95 4.40
C MET A 53 7.63 -2.30 4.17
N VAL A 54 7.17 -3.32 4.90
CA VAL A 54 7.60 -4.71 4.75
C VAL A 54 6.40 -5.52 4.25
N ILE A 55 6.54 -6.12 3.08
CA ILE A 55 5.52 -7.01 2.52
C ILE A 55 5.69 -8.39 3.15
N VAL A 56 4.59 -8.95 3.62
CA VAL A 56 4.53 -10.27 4.26
C VAL A 56 3.35 -11.08 3.72
N ASP A 57 3.46 -12.40 3.74
CA ASP A 57 2.42 -13.32 3.28
C ASP A 57 1.56 -13.88 4.43
N ASP A 58 1.88 -13.52 5.68
CA ASP A 58 1.12 -13.86 6.88
C ASP A 58 1.30 -12.80 7.98
N ILE A 59 0.50 -12.89 9.05
CA ILE A 59 0.58 -12.02 10.22
C ILE A 59 1.92 -12.26 10.93
N PRO A 60 2.77 -11.23 11.07
CA PRO A 60 4.04 -11.37 11.79
C PRO A 60 3.83 -11.76 13.25
N GLU A 61 4.64 -12.68 13.75
CA GLU A 61 4.66 -13.05 15.18
C GLU A 61 5.11 -11.87 16.05
N ASN A 62 6.06 -11.08 15.54
CA ASN A 62 6.54 -9.89 16.20
C ASN A 62 5.51 -8.76 16.09
N LYS A 63 5.05 -8.25 17.24
CA LYS A 63 4.05 -7.18 17.34
C LYS A 63 4.69 -5.80 17.48
N ASP A 64 5.75 -5.55 16.71
CA ASP A 64 6.57 -4.34 16.77
C ASP A 64 6.12 -3.22 15.81
N ALA A 65 5.18 -3.50 14.91
CA ALA A 65 4.64 -2.52 13.98
C ALA A 65 3.17 -2.81 13.66
N LYS A 66 2.49 -1.81 13.09
CA LYS A 66 1.15 -1.99 12.56
C LYS A 66 1.15 -2.99 11.40
N PHE A 67 0.01 -3.65 11.21
CA PHE A 67 -0.26 -4.56 10.10
C PHE A 67 -1.40 -4.01 9.25
N LEU A 68 -1.19 -3.89 7.94
CA LEU A 68 -2.14 -3.36 6.98
C LEU A 68 -2.57 -4.45 5.99
N ILE A 69 -3.88 -4.60 5.84
CA ILE A 69 -4.46 -5.44 4.79
C ILE A 69 -4.49 -4.65 3.47
N ARG A 70 -4.01 -5.27 2.39
CA ARG A 70 -4.00 -4.70 1.02
C ARG A 70 -5.39 -4.30 0.52
N SER A 71 -5.45 -3.41 -0.47
CA SER A 71 -6.74 -2.91 -1.02
C SER A 71 -7.60 -3.99 -1.66
N HIS A 72 -7.00 -5.11 -2.07
CA HIS A 72 -7.68 -6.27 -2.65
C HIS A 72 -8.50 -7.08 -1.62
N GLY A 73 -8.29 -6.83 -0.32
CA GLY A 73 -8.86 -7.62 0.75
C GLY A 73 -8.17 -8.97 0.95
N VAL A 74 -8.78 -9.76 1.83
CA VAL A 74 -8.39 -11.12 2.23
C VAL A 74 -9.64 -11.98 2.40
N GLY A 75 -9.48 -13.31 2.39
CA GLY A 75 -10.58 -14.24 2.63
C GLY A 75 -11.19 -14.07 4.03
N LYS A 76 -12.46 -14.49 4.19
CA LYS A 76 -13.06 -14.67 5.52
C LYS A 76 -12.49 -15.94 6.14
N ASN A 77 -12.06 -15.84 7.39
CA ASN A 77 -11.79 -16.98 8.26
C ASN A 77 -13.08 -17.70 8.62
#